data_AF-A0A3D4I2P5-F1
#
_entry.id   AF-A0A3D4I2P5-F1
#
_cell.length_a   1.000
_cell.length_b   1.000
_cell.length_c   1.000
_cell.angle_alpha   90.00
_cell.angle_beta   90.00
_cell.angle_gamma   90.00
#
_symmetry.space_group_name_H-M   'P 1'
#
loop_
_entity.id
_entity.type
_entity.pdbx_description
1 polymer ?
#
loop_
_entity_poly.entity_id
_entity_poly.type
_entity_poly.pdbx_seq_one_letter_code
_entity_poly.pdbx_strand_id
1 'polypeptide(L)'
;MALDGMFLHHLKKEIEGGAIGTRVDRIYQPGKEELVFVLRSQSGCRRLFLSARAGGARINFTLSSPENPKQPPMFCMLLRKHLSGARLSAVRQPELERMLILDFDTVNDFGDRVTKSLAAEIMGKYSNIILIDENGKIIDAIKRVDAGMSSERLVLPGLAYKMPPPQGKVCLLSSDAGSIAERIKSIPSDMKLPKALLSATQGISPVVCRELQYITGRGSELDVRGMDEAQFERLGFFLGRLAETVRSCSGVPYMAVDAATKKPLDFSFINMLQYGSGAAVSRKESF
;
A
#
# COMPACT_ATOMS: atom_id res chain seq x y z
N MET A 1 -7.09 9.89 -4.55
CA MET A 1 -7.39 9.06 -3.37
C MET A 1 -6.21 8.13 -3.17
N ALA A 2 -5.53 8.21 -2.03
CA ALA A 2 -4.28 7.49 -1.85
C ALA A 2 -4.53 6.21 -1.07
N LEU A 3 -4.18 5.08 -1.69
CA LEU A 3 -4.00 3.81 -0.99
C LEU A 3 -2.82 3.98 -0.04
N ASP A 4 -3.10 4.08 1.25
CA ASP A 4 -2.10 4.32 2.29
C ASP A 4 -1.47 3.01 2.79
N GLY A 5 -0.46 3.13 3.65
CA GLY A 5 0.29 1.98 4.15
C GLY A 5 -0.56 1.08 5.06
N MET A 6 -1.48 1.68 5.83
CA MET A 6 -2.36 0.93 6.72
C MET A 6 -3.45 0.17 5.96
N PHE A 7 -4.04 0.77 4.93
CA PHE A 7 -4.96 0.09 4.01
C PHE A 7 -4.23 -1.04 3.29
N LEU A 8 -3.02 -0.76 2.80
CA LEU A 8 -2.16 -1.77 2.18
C LEU A 8 -1.82 -2.93 3.13
N HIS A 9 -1.74 -2.69 4.44
CA HIS A 9 -1.53 -3.73 5.44
C HIS A 9 -2.71 -4.71 5.54
N HIS A 10 -3.95 -4.21 5.45
CA HIS A 10 -5.15 -5.06 5.39
C HIS A 10 -5.23 -5.80 4.06
N LEU A 11 -4.93 -5.12 2.96
CA LEU A 11 -4.89 -5.70 1.62
C LEU A 11 -3.81 -6.78 1.49
N LYS A 12 -2.66 -6.58 2.14
CA LYS A 12 -1.61 -7.60 2.30
C LYS A 12 -2.18 -8.86 2.92
N LYS A 13 -2.95 -8.74 4.02
CA LYS A 13 -3.59 -9.89 4.69
C LYS A 13 -4.59 -10.60 3.79
N GLU A 14 -5.36 -9.86 3.00
CA GLU A 14 -6.27 -10.43 2.00
C GLU A 14 -5.51 -11.22 0.92
N ILE A 15 -4.42 -10.64 0.38
CA ILE A 15 -3.57 -11.31 -0.59
C ILE A 15 -2.92 -12.55 0.02
N GLU A 16 -2.46 -12.49 1.27
CA GLU A 16 -1.90 -13.64 1.97
C GLU A 16 -2.89 -14.81 2.04
N GLY A 17 -4.12 -14.53 2.48
CA GLY A 17 -5.17 -15.55 2.59
C GLY A 17 -5.66 -16.09 1.24
N GLY A 18 -5.53 -15.31 0.16
CA GLY A 18 -6.02 -15.68 -1.17
C GLY A 18 -4.97 -16.25 -2.13
N ALA A 19 -3.69 -15.95 -1.93
CA ALA A 19 -2.64 -16.21 -2.93
C ALA A 19 -1.40 -16.97 -2.42
N ILE A 20 -1.15 -17.04 -1.10
CA ILE A 20 0.03 -17.77 -0.62
C ILE A 20 -0.06 -19.25 -1.01
N GLY A 21 1.03 -19.77 -1.55
CA GLY A 21 1.14 -21.13 -2.05
C GLY A 21 0.54 -21.37 -3.44
N THR A 22 -0.12 -20.38 -4.04
CA THR A 22 -0.52 -20.45 -5.45
C THR A 22 0.69 -20.43 -6.38
N ARG A 23 0.53 -21.00 -7.58
CA ARG A 23 1.52 -20.92 -8.65
C ARG A 23 1.14 -19.84 -9.65
N VAL A 24 2.12 -19.14 -10.18
CA VAL A 24 1.92 -18.21 -11.29
C VAL A 24 1.65 -19.01 -12.56
N ASP A 25 0.40 -19.00 -13.02
CA ASP A 25 -0.04 -19.64 -14.26
C ASP A 25 0.39 -18.81 -15.47
N ARG A 26 0.02 -17.53 -15.46
CA ARG A 26 0.23 -16.59 -16.56
C ARG A 26 0.47 -15.19 -16.03
N ILE A 27 1.28 -14.42 -16.76
CA ILE A 27 1.54 -13.00 -16.48
C ILE A 27 1.16 -12.21 -17.72
N TYR A 28 0.43 -11.12 -17.51
CA TYR A 28 0.02 -10.21 -18.57
C TYR A 28 0.40 -8.77 -18.22
N GLN A 29 0.52 -7.94 -19.25
CA GLN A 29 0.79 -6.50 -19.12
C GLN A 29 -0.19 -5.74 -20.04
N PRO A 30 -1.43 -5.50 -19.60
CA PRO A 30 -2.47 -4.88 -20.44
C PRO A 30 -2.22 -3.39 -20.68
N GLY A 31 -1.54 -2.72 -19.76
CA GLY A 31 -1.13 -1.32 -19.88
C GLY A 31 0.36 -1.16 -19.67
N LYS A 32 0.91 0.00 -20.08
CA LYS A 32 2.35 0.30 -19.98
C LYS A 32 2.91 0.06 -18.56
N GLU A 33 2.12 0.38 -17.54
CA GLU A 33 2.51 0.35 -16.13
C GLU A 33 1.61 -0.58 -15.29
N GLU A 34 0.99 -1.58 -15.93
CA GLU A 34 -0.01 -2.44 -15.31
C GLU A 34 0.29 -3.91 -15.58
N LEU A 35 0.20 -4.75 -14.56
CA LEU A 35 0.41 -6.19 -14.66
C LEU A 35 -0.80 -6.95 -14.11
N VAL A 36 -1.04 -8.13 -14.66
CA VAL A 36 -1.99 -9.10 -14.13
C VAL A 36 -1.27 -10.43 -13.96
N PHE A 37 -1.18 -10.90 -12.72
CA PHE A 37 -0.72 -12.25 -12.39
C PHE A 37 -1.93 -13.15 -12.24
N VAL A 38 -1.98 -14.18 -13.06
CA VAL A 38 -2.96 -15.26 -12.95
C VAL A 38 -2.36 -16.32 -12.04
N LEU A 39 -2.96 -16.47 -10.86
CA LEU A 39 -2.49 -17.33 -9.78
C LEU A 39 -3.41 -18.53 -9.66
N ARG A 40 -2.85 -19.74 -9.81
CA ARG A 40 -3.58 -21.00 -9.79
C ARG A 40 -3.31 -21.77 -8.50
N SER A 41 -4.38 -22.27 -7.90
CA SER A 41 -4.37 -23.24 -6.80
C SER A 41 -5.33 -24.40 -7.12
N GLN A 42 -5.41 -25.37 -6.22
CA GLN A 42 -6.40 -26.45 -6.30
C GLN A 42 -7.84 -25.93 -6.19
N SER A 43 -8.06 -24.83 -5.43
CA SER A 43 -9.38 -24.23 -5.24
C SER A 43 -9.80 -23.26 -6.37
N GLY A 44 -8.95 -23.10 -7.40
CA GLY A 44 -9.26 -22.31 -8.59
C GLY A 44 -8.20 -21.28 -8.92
N CYS A 45 -8.63 -20.28 -9.70
CA CYS A 45 -7.77 -19.28 -10.30
C CYS A 45 -8.16 -17.87 -9.83
N ARG A 46 -7.18 -17.10 -9.37
CA ARG A 46 -7.35 -15.69 -8.98
C ARG A 46 -6.45 -14.81 -9.83
N ARG A 47 -6.86 -13.55 -10.04
CA ARG A 47 -6.05 -12.57 -10.76
C ARG A 47 -5.62 -11.48 -9.79
N LEU A 48 -4.31 -11.31 -9.63
CA LEU A 48 -3.71 -10.23 -8.87
C LEU A 48 -3.30 -9.13 -9.85
N PHE A 49 -3.93 -7.97 -9.74
CA PHE A 49 -3.64 -6.78 -10.53
C PHE A 49 -2.63 -5.90 -9.80
N LEU A 50 -1.62 -5.42 -10.52
CA LEU A 50 -0.65 -4.45 -10.03
C LEU A 50 -0.63 -3.27 -11.00
N SER A 51 -0.67 -2.04 -10.50
CA SER A 51 -0.53 -0.84 -11.29
C SER A 51 0.48 0.10 -10.65
N ALA A 52 1.36 0.65 -11.47
CA ALA A 52 2.29 1.72 -11.13
C ALA A 52 1.88 3.05 -11.77
N ARG A 53 0.66 3.18 -12.30
CA ARG A 53 0.17 4.42 -12.92
C ARG A 53 0.12 5.57 -11.92
N ALA A 54 0.55 6.76 -12.32
CA ALA A 54 0.62 7.93 -11.43
C ALA A 54 -0.69 8.25 -10.69
N GLY A 55 -1.85 8.10 -11.36
CA GLY A 55 -3.17 8.36 -10.79
C GLY A 55 -3.95 7.10 -10.37
N GLY A 56 -3.35 5.91 -10.48
CA GLY A 56 -4.08 4.64 -10.29
C GLY A 56 -3.23 3.52 -9.73
N ALA A 57 -2.10 3.84 -9.10
CA ALA A 57 -1.22 2.83 -8.54
C ALA A 57 -1.90 2.08 -7.39
N ARG A 58 -1.91 0.75 -7.49
CA ARG A 58 -2.57 -0.16 -6.54
C ARG A 58 -2.12 -1.59 -6.78
N ILE A 59 -2.40 -2.45 -5.82
CA ILE A 59 -2.33 -3.90 -5.94
C ILE A 59 -3.61 -4.49 -5.37
N ASN A 60 -4.34 -5.33 -6.09
CA ASN A 60 -5.59 -5.91 -5.58
C ASN A 60 -5.99 -7.15 -6.38
N PHE A 61 -6.83 -8.01 -5.80
CA PHE A 61 -7.48 -9.03 -6.61
C PHE A 61 -8.49 -8.40 -7.55
N THR A 62 -8.62 -8.96 -8.76
CA THR A 62 -9.58 -8.47 -9.74
C THR A 62 -10.32 -9.62 -10.41
N LEU A 63 -11.59 -9.37 -10.73
CA LEU A 63 -12.38 -10.22 -11.62
C LEU A 63 -12.23 -9.80 -13.08
N SER A 64 -11.75 -8.58 -13.32
CA SER A 64 -11.53 -8.05 -14.66
C SER A 64 -10.49 -8.89 -15.40
N SER A 65 -10.73 -9.10 -16.70
CA SER A 65 -9.77 -9.68 -17.62
C SER A 65 -9.47 -8.61 -18.68
N PRO A 66 -8.52 -7.70 -18.41
CA PRO A 66 -8.19 -6.64 -19.35
C PRO A 66 -7.73 -7.21 -20.70
N GLU A 67 -8.01 -6.49 -21.78
CA GLU A 67 -7.48 -6.84 -23.09
C GLU A 67 -5.96 -6.77 -23.07
N ASN A 68 -5.33 -7.77 -23.69
CA ASN A 68 -3.88 -7.89 -23.72
C ASN A 68 -3.35 -7.44 -25.08
N PRO A 69 -2.19 -6.75 -25.12
CA PRO A 69 -1.57 -6.42 -26.38
C PRO A 69 -1.23 -7.69 -27.17
N LYS A 70 -1.34 -7.62 -28.50
CA LYS A 70 -1.04 -8.76 -29.39
C LYS A 70 0.38 -9.31 -29.17
N GLN A 71 1.33 -8.43 -28.88
CA GLN A 71 2.69 -8.79 -28.50
C GLN A 71 2.97 -8.38 -27.05
N PRO A 72 3.41 -9.31 -26.19
CA PRO A 72 3.73 -8.99 -24.80
C PRO A 72 4.97 -8.07 -24.73
N PRO A 73 4.92 -6.98 -23.94
CA PRO A 73 6.09 -6.11 -23.74
C PRO A 73 7.28 -6.86 -23.12
N MET A 74 8.49 -6.31 -23.30
CA MET A 74 9.74 -6.94 -22.85
C MET A 74 9.76 -7.25 -21.35
N PHE A 75 9.27 -6.33 -20.51
CA PHE A 75 9.21 -6.56 -19.07
C PHE A 75 8.26 -7.71 -18.70
N CYS A 76 7.11 -7.82 -19.36
CA CYS A 76 6.19 -8.96 -19.22
C CYS A 76 6.87 -10.29 -19.60
N MET A 77 7.61 -10.31 -20.71
CA MET A 77 8.35 -11.51 -21.14
C MET A 77 9.46 -11.89 -20.16
N LEU A 78 10.16 -10.91 -19.61
CA LEU A 78 11.17 -11.12 -18.57
C LEU A 78 10.56 -11.69 -17.29
N LEU A 79 9.43 -11.15 -16.83
CA LEU A 79 8.69 -11.71 -15.70
C LEU A 79 8.25 -13.16 -15.98
N ARG A 80 7.77 -13.45 -17.20
CA ARG A 80 7.40 -14.81 -17.60
C ARG A 80 8.60 -15.77 -17.55
N LYS A 81 9.78 -15.36 -18.02
CA LYS A 81 11.01 -16.16 -17.92
C LYS A 81 11.32 -16.53 -16.47
N HIS A 82 11.19 -15.59 -15.54
CA HIS A 82 11.62 -15.79 -14.16
C HIS A 82 10.58 -16.38 -13.21
N LEU A 83 9.30 -16.07 -13.45
CA LEU A 83 8.22 -16.32 -12.49
C LEU A 83 7.14 -17.28 -12.99
N SER A 84 7.13 -17.71 -14.26
CA SER A 84 6.12 -18.67 -14.71
C SER A 84 6.29 -20.01 -13.98
N GLY A 85 5.22 -20.52 -13.38
CA GLY A 85 5.24 -21.72 -12.54
C GLY A 85 5.79 -21.50 -11.12
N ALA A 86 6.36 -20.34 -10.83
CA ALA A 86 6.88 -20.01 -9.50
C ALA A 86 5.74 -19.97 -8.47
N ARG A 87 6.06 -20.36 -7.24
CA ARG A 87 5.10 -20.40 -6.12
C ARG A 87 5.22 -19.13 -5.30
N LEU A 88 4.13 -18.41 -5.09
CA LEU A 88 4.13 -17.27 -4.15
C LEU A 88 4.32 -17.82 -2.72
N SER A 89 5.45 -17.52 -2.10
CA SER A 89 5.85 -18.06 -0.79
C SER A 89 5.63 -17.07 0.34
N ALA A 90 5.76 -15.76 0.07
CA ALA A 90 5.47 -14.72 1.06
C ALA A 90 4.96 -13.42 0.42
N VAL A 91 4.24 -12.63 1.22
CA VAL A 91 3.90 -11.24 0.93
C VAL A 91 4.40 -10.43 2.12
N ARG A 92 5.30 -9.48 1.88
CA ARG A 92 5.90 -8.65 2.92
C ARG A 92 5.56 -7.18 2.71
N GLN A 93 5.46 -6.46 3.82
CA GLN A 93 5.37 -5.01 3.85
C GLN A 93 6.41 -4.53 4.86
N PRO A 94 7.41 -3.74 4.45
CA PRO A 94 8.30 -3.07 5.39
C PRO A 94 7.50 -2.06 6.22
N GLU A 95 7.30 -2.38 7.50
CA GLU A 95 6.47 -1.57 8.41
C GLU A 95 5.11 -1.19 7.79
N LEU A 96 4.79 0.11 7.73
CA LEU A 96 3.61 0.64 7.02
C LEU A 96 4.03 1.47 5.80
N GLU A 97 5.12 1.08 5.13
CA GLU A 97 5.47 1.66 3.84
C GLU A 97 4.40 1.34 2.78
N ARG A 98 4.24 2.26 1.83
CA ARG A 98 3.30 2.09 0.71
C ARG A 98 3.91 1.21 -0.38
N MET A 99 4.30 -0.01 -0.01
CA MET A 99 4.79 -1.01 -0.94
C MET A 99 4.53 -2.43 -0.42
N LEU A 100 4.35 -3.38 -1.34
CA LEU A 100 4.39 -4.81 -1.02
C LEU A 100 5.53 -5.48 -1.75
N ILE A 101 6.12 -6.49 -1.12
CA ILE A 101 7.15 -7.35 -1.71
C ILE A 101 6.58 -8.76 -1.77
N LEU A 102 6.39 -9.27 -2.99
CA LEU A 102 5.90 -10.62 -3.26
C LEU A 102 7.09 -11.54 -3.49
N ASP A 103 7.29 -12.54 -2.65
CA ASP A 103 8.38 -13.50 -2.78
C ASP A 103 7.89 -14.76 -3.50
N PHE A 104 8.65 -15.17 -4.50
CA PHE A 104 8.33 -16.31 -5.36
C PHE A 104 9.45 -17.33 -5.31
N ASP A 105 9.12 -18.55 -4.87
CA ASP A 105 10.01 -19.69 -4.94
C ASP A 105 9.99 -20.25 -6.36
N THR A 106 11.17 -20.30 -6.98
CA THR A 106 11.38 -20.73 -8.36
C THR A 106 12.66 -21.57 -8.47
N VAL A 107 12.96 -22.01 -9.68
CA VAL A 107 14.19 -22.73 -10.02
C VAL A 107 15.00 -21.85 -10.98
N ASN A 108 16.29 -21.67 -10.72
CA ASN A 108 17.17 -20.90 -11.60
C ASN A 108 17.59 -21.71 -12.85
N ASP A 109 18.37 -21.09 -13.74
CA ASP A 109 18.83 -21.72 -14.98
C ASP A 109 19.78 -22.94 -14.71
N PHE A 110 20.28 -23.11 -13.48
CA PHE A 110 21.16 -24.20 -13.04
C PHE A 110 20.41 -25.34 -12.32
N GLY A 111 19.11 -25.20 -12.09
CA GLY A 111 18.31 -26.20 -11.37
C GLY A 111 18.22 -25.99 -9.85
N ASP A 112 18.86 -24.95 -9.30
CA ASP A 112 18.79 -24.64 -7.87
C ASP A 112 17.47 -23.96 -7.51
N ARG A 113 16.97 -24.29 -6.31
CA ARG A 113 15.82 -23.57 -5.73
C ARG A 113 16.26 -22.21 -5.22
N VAL A 114 15.62 -21.17 -5.73
CA VAL A 114 15.89 -19.79 -5.36
C VAL A 114 14.59 -19.03 -5.09
N THR A 115 14.67 -17.96 -4.31
CA THR A 115 13.55 -17.05 -4.08
C THR A 115 13.83 -15.72 -4.78
N LYS A 116 12.90 -15.28 -5.62
CA LYS A 116 12.95 -13.96 -6.27
C LYS A 116 11.84 -13.08 -5.71
N SER A 117 12.08 -11.78 -5.62
CA SER A 117 11.13 -10.83 -5.04
C SER A 117 10.59 -9.87 -6.10
N LEU A 118 9.29 -9.60 -6.08
CA LEU A 118 8.66 -8.55 -6.86
C LEU A 118 8.20 -7.43 -5.92
N ALA A 119 8.91 -6.30 -5.93
CA ALA A 119 8.55 -5.12 -5.16
C ALA A 119 7.56 -4.25 -5.94
N ALA A 120 6.38 -4.01 -5.37
CA ALA A 120 5.36 -3.12 -5.88
C ALA A 120 5.31 -1.85 -5.02
N GLU A 121 5.93 -0.77 -5.49
CA GLU A 121 5.99 0.53 -4.82
C GLU A 121 4.80 1.40 -5.25
N ILE A 122 3.99 1.90 -4.31
CA ILE A 122 2.73 2.63 -4.54
C ILE A 122 2.87 4.08 -4.06
N MET A 123 3.62 4.87 -4.82
CA MET A 123 4.03 6.23 -4.47
C MET A 123 3.57 7.27 -5.51
N GLY A 124 2.35 7.11 -6.05
CA GLY A 124 1.80 7.99 -7.08
C GLY A 124 2.67 8.01 -8.34
N LYS A 125 3.18 9.17 -8.76
CA LYS A 125 4.06 9.29 -9.94
C LYS A 125 5.37 8.50 -9.82
N TYR A 126 5.83 8.23 -8.60
CA TYR A 126 7.03 7.44 -8.32
C TYR A 126 6.76 5.95 -8.14
N SER A 127 5.51 5.50 -8.33
CA SER A 127 5.16 4.08 -8.22
C SER A 127 5.92 3.26 -9.25
N ASN A 128 6.33 2.06 -8.85
CA ASN A 128 7.15 1.17 -9.66
C ASN A 128 6.85 -0.30 -9.34
N ILE A 129 7.23 -1.20 -10.24
CA ILE A 129 7.19 -2.65 -10.06
C ILE A 129 8.56 -3.18 -10.47
N ILE A 130 9.28 -3.78 -9.52
CA ILE A 130 10.70 -4.09 -9.65
C ILE A 130 10.89 -5.58 -9.34
N LEU A 131 11.49 -6.31 -10.27
CA LEU A 131 11.89 -7.70 -10.06
C LEU A 131 13.32 -7.75 -9.52
N ILE A 132 13.51 -8.51 -8.45
CA ILE A 132 14.75 -8.62 -7.68
C ILE A 132 15.14 -10.09 -7.62
N ASP A 133 16.42 -10.40 -7.84
CA ASP A 133 16.98 -11.74 -7.74
C ASP A 133 17.26 -12.16 -6.28
N GLU A 134 17.69 -13.40 -6.11
CA GLU A 134 18.03 -14.01 -4.83
C GLU A 134 19.20 -13.34 -4.10
N ASN A 135 20.02 -12.56 -4.81
CA ASN A 135 21.14 -11.81 -4.26
C ASN A 135 20.78 -10.35 -3.95
N GLY A 136 19.50 -9.99 -4.06
CA GLY A 136 19.01 -8.63 -3.83
C GLY A 136 19.34 -7.66 -4.96
N LYS A 137 19.71 -8.13 -6.15
CA LYS A 137 19.96 -7.29 -7.33
C LYS A 137 18.71 -7.15 -8.19
N ILE A 138 18.53 -5.97 -8.77
CA ILE A 138 17.45 -5.68 -9.69
C ILE A 138 17.69 -6.48 -10.97
N ILE A 139 16.74 -7.35 -11.34
CA ILE A 139 16.72 -7.99 -12.65
C ILE A 139 16.22 -6.98 -13.68
N ASP A 140 15.05 -6.39 -13.44
CA ASP A 140 14.50 -5.28 -14.23
C ASP A 140 13.35 -4.60 -13.47
N ALA A 141 12.86 -3.49 -14.01
CA ALA A 141 11.72 -2.75 -13.48
C ALA A 141 10.78 -2.27 -14.59
N ILE A 142 9.49 -2.15 -14.27
CA ILE A 142 8.50 -1.59 -15.19
C ILE A 142 8.81 -0.12 -15.53
N LYS A 143 9.46 0.59 -14.59
CA LYS A 143 10.07 1.90 -14.80
C LYS A 143 11.53 1.86 -14.36
N ARG A 144 12.45 1.99 -15.31
CA ARG A 144 13.87 2.20 -15.03
C ARG A 144 14.07 3.66 -14.61
N VAL A 145 14.88 3.88 -13.57
CA VAL A 145 15.16 5.21 -13.02
C VAL A 145 16.67 5.41 -13.05
N ASP A 146 17.13 6.32 -13.89
CA ASP A 146 18.54 6.71 -14.00
C ASP A 146 18.84 8.00 -13.21
N ALA A 147 20.11 8.43 -13.26
CA ALA A 147 20.59 9.62 -12.54
C ALA A 147 20.00 10.94 -13.07
N GLY A 148 19.48 10.96 -14.30
CA GLY A 148 18.78 12.12 -14.85
C GLY A 148 17.36 12.25 -14.32
N MET A 149 16.73 11.13 -13.92
CA MET A 149 15.39 11.11 -13.36
C MET A 149 15.32 11.30 -11.84
N SER A 150 16.32 10.80 -11.11
CA SER A 150 16.35 10.87 -9.65
C SER A 150 17.78 10.90 -9.11
N SER A 151 18.05 11.85 -8.22
CA SER A 151 19.29 11.90 -7.44
C SER A 151 19.27 10.97 -6.21
N GLU A 152 18.09 10.50 -5.78
CA GLU A 152 17.92 9.77 -4.52
C GLU A 152 18.31 8.29 -4.65
N ARG A 153 17.85 7.63 -5.72
CA ARG A 153 18.02 6.19 -5.91
C ARG A 153 17.89 5.82 -7.38
N LEU A 154 18.83 5.01 -7.86
CA LEU A 154 18.78 4.38 -9.18
C LEU A 154 17.97 3.07 -9.15
N VAL A 155 17.21 2.82 -10.20
CA VAL A 155 16.49 1.55 -10.42
C VAL A 155 16.87 1.06 -11.81
N LEU A 156 17.97 0.33 -11.89
CA LEU A 156 18.53 -0.20 -13.13
C LEU A 156 18.94 -1.67 -12.95
N PRO A 157 18.83 -2.50 -14.01
CA PRO A 157 19.30 -3.89 -13.99
C PRO A 157 20.75 -4.03 -13.48
N GLY A 158 20.99 -5.07 -12.68
CA GLY A 158 22.30 -5.41 -12.11
C GLY A 158 22.69 -4.66 -10.83
N LEU A 159 22.02 -3.55 -10.51
CA LEU A 159 22.26 -2.81 -9.26
C LEU A 159 21.58 -3.48 -8.07
N ALA A 160 22.14 -3.32 -6.87
CA ALA A 160 21.48 -3.74 -5.64
C ALA A 160 20.19 -2.94 -5.42
N TYR A 161 19.10 -3.63 -5.12
CA TYR A 161 17.85 -2.99 -4.74
C TYR A 161 18.01 -2.33 -3.37
N LYS A 162 17.67 -1.05 -3.29
CA LYS A 162 17.56 -0.29 -2.04
C LYS A 162 16.11 0.12 -1.87
N MET A 163 15.58 0.19 -0.65
CA MET A 163 14.23 0.74 -0.44
C MET A 163 14.17 2.25 -0.71
N PRO A 164 12.97 2.83 -0.90
CA PRO A 164 12.83 4.29 -0.94
C PRO A 164 13.40 4.95 0.33
N PRO A 165 13.87 6.21 0.26
CA PRO A 165 14.41 6.90 1.43
C PRO A 165 13.38 6.95 2.58
N PRO A 166 13.80 6.67 3.82
CA PRO A 166 12.90 6.68 4.98
C PRO A 166 12.39 8.10 5.25
N GLN A 167 11.14 8.22 5.68
CA GLN A 167 10.50 9.51 5.95
C GLN A 167 10.73 10.04 7.38
N GLY A 168 11.39 9.28 8.25
CA GLY A 168 11.58 9.65 9.66
C GLY A 168 10.28 9.75 10.46
N LYS A 169 9.25 9.01 10.06
CA LYS A 169 7.93 8.95 10.73
C LYS A 169 7.83 7.75 11.65
N VAL A 170 7.00 7.87 12.67
CA VAL A 170 6.77 6.80 13.65
C VAL A 170 5.75 5.80 13.10
N CYS A 171 6.07 4.52 13.20
CA CYS A 171 5.18 3.45 12.78
C CYS A 171 4.31 2.95 13.94
N LEU A 172 2.99 2.91 13.73
CA LEU A 172 2.03 2.40 14.73
C LEU A 172 2.18 0.88 14.99
N LEU A 173 2.87 0.13 14.13
CA LEU A 173 3.15 -1.29 14.37
C LEU A 173 4.26 -1.48 15.41
N SER A 174 5.26 -0.61 15.44
CA SER A 174 6.47 -0.76 16.27
C SER A 174 6.53 0.20 17.46
N SER A 175 5.62 1.17 17.54
CA SER A 175 5.58 2.19 18.61
C SER A 175 4.27 2.20 19.37
N ASP A 176 4.28 2.68 20.62
CA ASP A 176 3.06 2.90 21.39
C ASP A 176 2.32 4.17 20.96
N ALA A 177 1.03 4.22 21.26
CA ALA A 177 0.17 5.35 20.87
C ALA A 177 0.51 6.66 21.63
N GLY A 178 1.02 6.54 22.87
CA GLY A 178 1.44 7.67 23.69
C GLY A 178 2.63 8.39 23.07
N SER A 179 3.63 7.64 22.61
CA SER A 179 4.81 8.17 21.91
C SER A 179 4.44 9.00 20.67
N ILE A 180 3.41 8.60 19.94
CA ILE A 180 2.92 9.36 18.78
C ILE A 180 2.19 10.63 19.23
N ALA A 181 1.37 10.55 20.27
CA ALA A 181 0.70 11.72 20.83
C ALA A 181 1.71 12.76 21.36
N GLU A 182 2.75 12.32 22.07
CA GLU A 182 3.84 13.18 22.53
C GLU A 182 4.63 13.78 21.37
N ARG A 183 4.92 12.99 20.32
CA ARG A 183 5.53 13.54 19.11
C ARG A 183 4.67 14.61 18.48
N ILE A 184 3.36 14.42 18.41
CA ILE A 184 2.42 15.43 17.89
C ILE A 184 2.44 16.68 18.78
N LYS A 185 2.43 16.51 20.11
CA LYS A 185 2.51 17.61 21.09
C LYS A 185 3.80 18.45 20.92
N SER A 186 4.88 17.84 20.44
CA SER A 186 6.16 18.51 20.17
C SER A 186 6.25 19.27 18.82
N ILE A 187 5.24 19.14 17.93
CA ILE A 187 5.27 19.77 16.60
C ILE A 187 5.02 21.30 16.69
N PRO A 188 5.64 22.11 15.79
CA PRO A 188 5.44 23.54 15.74
C PRO A 188 3.98 24.01 15.66
N SER A 189 3.87 25.29 16.00
CA SER A 189 2.83 25.86 16.84
C SER A 189 1.38 25.76 16.32
N ASP A 190 1.29 26.01 15.02
CA ASP A 190 0.14 26.47 14.26
C ASP A 190 -0.40 25.39 13.31
N MET A 191 0.08 24.15 13.47
CA MET A 191 -0.29 23.05 12.60
C MET A 191 -1.66 22.47 13.01
N LYS A 192 -2.58 22.40 12.05
CA LYS A 192 -3.84 21.64 12.17
C LYS A 192 -3.54 20.18 12.47
N LEU A 193 -4.33 19.56 13.35
CA LEU A 193 -4.12 18.18 13.81
C LEU A 193 -3.96 17.15 12.67
N PRO A 194 -4.75 17.16 11.57
CA PRO A 194 -4.59 16.22 10.46
C PRO A 194 -3.22 16.32 9.77
N LYS A 195 -2.66 17.53 9.67
CA LYS A 195 -1.34 17.75 9.08
C LYS A 195 -0.24 17.29 10.04
N ALA A 196 -0.41 17.51 11.34
CA ALA A 196 0.49 17.03 12.38
C ALA A 196 0.56 15.49 12.37
N LEU A 197 -0.61 14.82 12.37
CA LEU A 197 -0.74 13.36 12.24
C LEU A 197 -0.03 12.83 10.99
N LEU A 198 -0.28 13.44 9.83
CA LEU A 198 0.32 13.01 8.56
C LEU A 198 1.85 13.16 8.55
N SER A 199 2.39 14.17 9.26
CA SER A 199 3.82 14.40 9.38
C SER A 199 4.50 13.51 10.42
N ALA A 200 3.75 13.05 11.44
CA ALA A 200 4.27 12.24 12.54
C ALA A 200 4.20 10.74 12.28
N THR A 201 3.15 10.28 11.61
CA THR A 201 2.78 8.86 11.56
C THR A 201 3.03 8.27 10.17
N GLN A 202 3.72 7.15 10.11
CA GLN A 202 3.98 6.41 8.87
C GLN A 202 2.70 5.74 8.36
N GLY A 203 2.52 5.72 7.04
CA GLY A 203 1.46 4.93 6.39
C GLY A 203 0.03 5.44 6.58
N ILE A 204 -0.19 6.59 7.21
CA ILE A 204 -1.52 7.18 7.41
C ILE A 204 -1.93 8.06 6.21
N SER A 205 -3.19 7.97 5.77
CA SER A 205 -3.76 8.87 4.75
C SER A 205 -4.33 10.17 5.35
N PRO A 206 -4.49 11.22 4.53
CA PRO A 206 -5.24 12.41 4.92
C PRO A 206 -6.67 12.12 5.38
N VAL A 207 -7.36 11.14 4.79
CA VAL A 207 -8.74 10.80 5.20
C VAL A 207 -8.81 10.20 6.59
N VAL A 208 -7.86 9.30 6.94
CA VAL A 208 -7.75 8.76 8.30
C VAL A 208 -7.35 9.87 9.29
N CYS A 209 -6.46 10.79 8.90
CA CYS A 209 -6.09 11.94 9.75
C CYS A 209 -7.28 12.86 10.06
N ARG A 210 -8.11 13.16 9.05
CA ARG A 210 -9.33 13.96 9.24
C ARG A 210 -10.36 13.21 10.09
N GLU A 211 -10.46 11.90 9.94
CA GLU A 211 -11.36 11.08 10.77
C GLU A 211 -10.91 11.11 12.23
N LEU A 212 -9.61 10.94 12.51
CA LEU A 212 -9.05 11.07 13.85
C LEU A 212 -9.30 12.45 14.45
N GLN A 213 -9.14 13.52 13.67
CA GLN A 213 -9.52 14.86 14.14
C GLN A 213 -11.00 14.91 14.46
N TYR A 214 -11.87 14.44 13.57
CA TYR A 214 -13.32 14.49 13.75
C TYR A 214 -13.76 13.83 15.06
N ILE A 215 -13.29 12.61 15.33
CA ILE A 215 -13.65 11.89 16.57
C ILE A 215 -12.97 12.46 17.82
N THR A 216 -11.79 13.06 17.68
CA THR A 216 -11.06 13.71 18.79
C THR A 216 -11.72 15.05 19.17
N GLY A 217 -11.95 15.90 18.17
CA GLY A 217 -12.56 17.23 18.33
C GLY A 217 -14.09 17.21 18.39
N ARG A 218 -14.73 16.03 18.33
CA ARG A 218 -16.19 15.87 18.27
C ARG A 218 -16.83 16.72 17.16
N GLY A 219 -16.18 16.73 16.00
CA GLY A 219 -16.58 17.53 14.84
C GLY A 219 -15.94 18.91 14.74
N SER A 220 -15.31 19.42 15.81
CA SER A 220 -14.54 20.66 15.76
C SER A 220 -13.20 20.47 15.07
N GLU A 221 -12.75 21.49 14.33
CA GLU A 221 -11.38 21.56 13.85
C GLU A 221 -10.41 21.81 15.01
N LEU A 222 -9.26 21.16 14.98
CA LEU A 222 -8.27 21.23 16.06
C LEU A 222 -6.92 21.74 15.54
N ASP A 223 -6.38 22.71 16.27
CA ASP A 223 -4.99 23.14 16.17
C ASP A 223 -4.20 22.55 17.33
N VAL A 224 -3.00 22.01 17.08
CA VAL A 224 -2.22 21.30 18.12
C VAL A 224 -1.98 22.18 19.36
N ARG A 225 -1.73 23.49 19.18
CA ARG A 225 -1.62 24.47 20.27
C ARG A 225 -2.88 24.63 21.13
N GLY A 226 -4.04 24.54 20.48
CA GLY A 226 -5.34 24.80 21.11
C GLY A 226 -5.92 23.58 21.81
N MET A 227 -5.25 22.42 21.70
CA MET A 227 -5.73 21.19 22.30
C MET A 227 -5.50 21.17 23.81
N ASP A 228 -6.56 20.90 24.56
CA ASP A 228 -6.47 20.66 26.00
C ASP A 228 -6.02 19.22 26.31
N GLU A 229 -5.72 18.95 27.58
CA GLU A 229 -5.25 17.64 28.04
C GLU A 229 -6.27 16.52 27.69
N ALA A 230 -7.57 16.79 27.84
CA ALA A 230 -8.62 15.82 27.55
C ALA A 230 -8.71 15.47 26.04
N GLN A 231 -8.41 16.43 25.16
CA GLN A 231 -8.31 16.20 23.73
C GLN A 231 -7.06 15.39 23.37
N PHE A 232 -5.93 15.62 24.05
CA PHE A 232 -4.73 14.78 23.87
C PHE A 232 -4.93 13.35 24.39
N GLU A 233 -5.55 13.16 25.55
CA GLU A 233 -5.90 11.82 26.08
C GLU A 233 -6.81 11.07 25.09
N ARG A 234 -7.83 11.76 24.57
CA ARG A 234 -8.75 11.20 23.58
C ARG A 234 -8.05 10.86 22.26
N LEU A 235 -7.13 11.72 21.80
CA LEU A 235 -6.30 11.43 20.62
C LEU A 235 -5.46 10.17 20.86
N GLY A 236 -4.81 10.06 22.03
CA GLY A 236 -4.03 8.89 22.42
C GLY A 236 -4.87 7.60 22.43
N PHE A 237 -6.09 7.67 22.99
CA PHE A 237 -7.04 6.55 22.95
C PHE A 237 -7.38 6.11 21.52
N PHE A 238 -7.73 7.06 20.63
CA PHE A 238 -8.10 6.72 19.25
C PHE A 238 -6.90 6.27 18.41
N LEU A 239 -5.70 6.80 18.66
CA LEU A 239 -4.45 6.27 18.09
C LEU A 239 -4.19 4.83 18.56
N GLY A 240 -4.45 4.53 19.84
CA GLY A 240 -4.37 3.17 20.38
C GLY A 240 -5.32 2.21 19.67
N ARG A 241 -6.59 2.60 19.50
CA ARG A 241 -7.57 1.82 18.75
C ARG A 241 -7.17 1.63 17.29
N LEU A 242 -6.66 2.68 16.64
CA LEU A 242 -6.17 2.59 15.27
C LEU A 242 -4.99 1.60 15.16
N ALA A 243 -4.04 1.66 16.11
CA ALA A 243 -2.92 0.73 16.17
C ALA A 243 -3.40 -0.71 16.31
N GLU A 244 -4.36 -0.97 17.19
CA GLU A 244 -4.95 -2.28 17.39
C GLU A 244 -5.67 -2.77 16.12
N THR A 245 -6.46 -1.92 15.47
CA THR A 245 -7.13 -2.25 14.19
C THR A 245 -6.12 -2.68 13.13
N VAL A 246 -5.02 -1.92 12.98
CA VAL A 246 -3.98 -2.23 11.99
C VAL A 246 -3.23 -3.51 12.36
N ARG A 247 -2.75 -3.65 13.61
CA ARG A 247 -1.98 -4.82 14.07
C ARG A 247 -2.77 -6.13 13.96
N SER A 248 -4.06 -6.09 14.31
CA SER A 248 -4.96 -7.26 14.23
C SER A 248 -5.55 -7.47 12.84
N CYS A 249 -5.29 -6.56 11.88
CA CYS A 249 -5.95 -6.53 10.56
C CYS A 249 -7.48 -6.62 10.65
N SER A 250 -8.08 -6.02 11.68
CA SER A 250 -9.53 -6.07 11.93
C SER A 250 -10.33 -4.96 11.26
N GLY A 251 -9.65 -4.07 10.52
CA GLY A 251 -10.28 -3.03 9.72
C GLY A 251 -11.18 -3.61 8.65
N VAL A 252 -12.07 -2.76 8.14
CA VAL A 252 -13.08 -3.10 7.15
C VAL A 252 -13.07 -2.05 6.04
N PRO A 253 -13.18 -2.43 4.76
CA PRO A 253 -13.13 -1.46 3.67
C PRO A 253 -14.44 -0.66 3.61
N TYR A 254 -14.33 0.67 3.59
CA TYR A 254 -15.41 1.62 3.42
C TYR A 254 -15.16 2.50 2.20
N MET A 255 -16.23 2.81 1.47
CA MET A 255 -16.22 3.78 0.37
C MET A 255 -17.18 4.93 0.72
N ALA A 256 -16.67 6.16 0.68
CA ALA A 256 -17.46 7.38 0.75
C ALA A 256 -17.78 7.87 -0.67
N VAL A 257 -19.05 8.13 -0.92
CA VAL A 257 -19.55 8.62 -2.20
C VAL A 257 -20.36 9.89 -1.95
N ASP A 258 -20.13 10.91 -2.76
CA ASP A 258 -20.84 12.19 -2.66
C ASP A 258 -22.36 11.98 -2.79
N ALA A 259 -23.13 12.52 -1.84
CA ALA A 259 -24.56 12.24 -1.74
C ALA A 259 -25.34 12.74 -2.97
N ALA A 260 -24.92 13.87 -3.55
CA ALA A 260 -25.60 14.53 -4.67
C ALA A 260 -25.14 13.98 -6.02
N THR A 261 -23.83 13.91 -6.26
CA THR A 261 -23.24 13.58 -7.56
C THR A 261 -22.98 12.09 -7.76
N LYS A 262 -23.05 11.29 -6.68
CA LYS A 262 -22.68 9.86 -6.67
C LYS A 262 -21.23 9.59 -7.08
N LYS A 263 -20.37 10.61 -7.09
CA LYS A 263 -18.94 10.44 -7.40
C LYS A 263 -18.17 9.92 -6.18
N PRO A 264 -17.18 9.03 -6.37
CA PRO A 264 -16.32 8.58 -5.28
C PRO A 264 -15.56 9.75 -4.65
N LEU A 265 -15.55 9.82 -3.32
CA LEU A 265 -14.85 10.85 -2.55
C LEU A 265 -13.55 10.29 -1.97
N ASP A 266 -13.66 9.33 -1.06
CA ASP A 266 -12.54 8.67 -0.40
C ASP A 266 -12.88 7.21 -0.08
N PHE A 267 -11.87 6.41 0.25
CA PHE A 267 -12.03 5.07 0.81
C PHE A 267 -11.07 4.90 1.99
N SER A 268 -11.40 4.01 2.92
CA SER A 268 -10.59 3.74 4.10
C SER A 268 -10.86 2.34 4.66
N PHE A 269 -10.04 1.90 5.61
CA PHE A 269 -10.22 0.66 6.39
C PHE A 269 -10.97 0.90 7.71
N ILE A 270 -11.36 2.15 7.97
CA ILE A 270 -12.21 2.57 9.09
C ILE A 270 -13.42 3.33 8.55
N ASN A 271 -14.50 3.36 9.33
CA ASN A 271 -15.67 4.16 8.98
C ASN A 271 -15.33 5.65 9.00
N MET A 272 -15.88 6.42 8.04
CA MET A 272 -15.56 7.84 7.83
C MET A 272 -16.76 8.71 8.23
N LEU A 273 -16.90 9.02 9.52
CA LEU A 273 -18.00 9.82 10.04
C LEU A 273 -17.88 11.31 9.69
N GLN A 274 -16.68 11.77 9.37
CA GLN A 274 -16.38 13.17 9.05
C GLN A 274 -17.23 13.80 7.93
N TYR A 275 -17.83 13.00 7.04
CA TYR A 275 -18.63 13.50 5.93
C TYR A 275 -20.07 13.83 6.30
N GLY A 276 -20.56 13.40 7.47
CA GLY A 276 -21.95 13.60 7.89
C GLY A 276 -22.96 13.18 6.81
N SER A 277 -23.94 14.03 6.53
CA SER A 277 -24.93 13.81 5.46
C SER A 277 -24.43 14.15 4.05
N GLY A 278 -23.23 14.73 3.91
CA GLY A 278 -22.65 15.10 2.61
C GLY A 278 -22.18 13.92 1.77
N ALA A 279 -21.96 12.75 2.39
CA ALA A 279 -21.58 11.54 1.69
C ALA A 279 -22.35 10.32 2.20
N ALA A 280 -22.65 9.40 1.28
CA ALA A 280 -23.06 8.05 1.63
C ALA A 280 -21.81 7.19 1.84
N VAL A 281 -21.59 6.73 3.07
CA VAL A 281 -20.48 5.83 3.43
C VAL A 281 -21.01 4.40 3.53
N SER A 282 -20.41 3.50 2.75
CA SER A 282 -20.84 2.10 2.69
C SER A 282 -19.67 1.16 2.92
N ARG A 283 -19.91 0.12 3.74
CA ARG A 283 -19.00 -1.01 3.91
C ARG A 283 -18.91 -1.81 2.60
N LYS A 284 -17.71 -2.33 2.30
CA LYS A 284 -17.43 -3.26 1.19
C LYS A 284 -17.05 -4.64 1.72
N GLU A 285 -17.14 -5.62 0.83
CA GLU A 285 -16.89 -7.04 1.17
C GLU A 285 -15.41 -7.38 1.22
N SER A 286 -14.60 -6.76 0.35
CA SER A 286 -13.15 -6.99 0.23
C SER A 286 -12.40 -5.67 0.05
N PHE A 287 -11.10 -5.71 0.34
CA PHE A 287 -10.19 -4.57 0.23
C PHE A 287 -9.78 -4.25 -1.22
#